data_AF-A0A4R0H1S4-F1
#
_entry.id   AF-A0A4R0H1S4-F1
#
_cell.length_a   1.000
_cell.length_b   1.000
_cell.length_c   1.000
_cell.angle_alpha   90.00
_cell.angle_beta   90.00
_cell.angle_gamma   90.00
#
_symmetry.space_group_name_H-M   'P 1'
#
loop_
_entity.id
_entity.type
_entity.pdbx_description
1 polymer ?
#
loop_
_entity_poly.entity_id
_entity_poly.type
_entity_poly.pdbx_seq_one_letter_code
_entity_poly.pdbx_strand_id
1 'polypeptide(L)'
;MADRLHRHPVPDPDPFDTLWLQTRLGHLAGKIRRIESTPHVYARAHRLMALEAAYDDLLDEACRLAGCPGEAEQKRSEEKRWQEEQELAARGWSW
;
A
#
# COMPACT_ATOMS: atom_id res chain seq x y z
N MET A 1 -1.66 -33.09 18.47
CA MET A 1 -2.28 -33.33 17.15
C MET A 1 -2.54 -31.97 16.55
N ALA A 2 -1.98 -31.71 15.37
CA ALA A 2 -1.79 -30.38 14.79
C ALA A 2 -3.12 -29.67 14.51
N ASP A 3 -3.24 -28.47 15.07
CA ASP A 3 -4.30 -27.51 14.78
C ASP A 3 -4.13 -27.08 13.32
N ARG A 4 -5.02 -27.58 12.46
CA ARG A 4 -5.01 -27.23 11.04
C ARG A 4 -5.48 -25.79 10.95
N LEU A 5 -4.52 -24.88 10.77
CA LEU A 5 -4.75 -23.53 10.30
C LEU A 5 -5.54 -23.62 9.00
N HIS A 6 -6.87 -23.54 9.13
CA HIS A 6 -7.77 -23.31 8.01
C HIS A 6 -7.48 -21.90 7.50
N ARG A 7 -6.44 -21.80 6.67
CA ARG A 7 -6.18 -20.64 5.84
C ARG A 7 -7.34 -20.60 4.85
N HIS A 8 -8.37 -19.82 5.18
CA HIS A 8 -9.48 -19.55 4.28
C HIS A 8 -8.89 -19.08 2.94
N PRO A 9 -9.21 -19.72 1.81
CA PRO A 9 -8.86 -19.17 0.51
C PRO A 9 -9.60 -17.85 0.39
N VAL A 10 -8.84 -16.76 0.43
CA VAL A 10 -9.35 -15.43 0.13
C VAL A 10 -9.83 -15.50 -1.33
N PRO A 11 -11.08 -15.14 -1.63
CA PRO A 11 -11.56 -15.12 -3.01
C PRO A 11 -10.60 -14.28 -3.85
N ASP A 12 -10.24 -14.77 -5.04
CA ASP A 12 -9.35 -14.02 -5.93
C ASP A 12 -9.92 -12.60 -6.10
N PRO A 13 -9.14 -11.56 -5.75
CA PRO A 13 -9.61 -10.20 -5.83
C PRO A 13 -10.05 -9.86 -7.25
N ASP A 14 -11.07 -9.01 -7.38
CA ASP A 14 -11.51 -8.56 -8.70
C ASP A 14 -10.30 -7.94 -9.44
N PRO A 15 -9.98 -8.43 -10.65
CA PRO A 15 -8.86 -7.88 -11.42
C PRO A 15 -9.00 -6.38 -11.69
N PHE A 16 -10.22 -5.84 -11.76
CA PHE A 16 -10.44 -4.40 -11.94
C PHE A 16 -10.14 -3.60 -10.68
N ASP A 17 -10.49 -4.11 -9.49
CA ASP A 17 -10.17 -3.46 -8.22
C ASP A 17 -8.66 -3.48 -7.97
N THR A 18 -8.01 -4.62 -8.30
CA THR A 18 -6.55 -4.76 -8.25
C THR A 18 -5.87 -3.73 -9.17
N LEU A 19 -6.31 -3.62 -10.43
CA LEU A 19 -5.75 -2.67 -11.40
C LEU A 19 -6.00 -1.21 -10.98
N TRP A 20 -7.17 -0.92 -10.41
CA TRP A 20 -7.52 0.41 -9.91
C TRP A 20 -6.60 0.82 -8.76
N LEU A 21 -6.36 -0.08 -7.81
CA LEU A 21 -5.43 0.15 -6.68
C LEU A 21 -3.99 0.34 -7.18
N GLN A 22 -3.51 -0.53 -8.07
CA GLN A 22 -2.18 -0.42 -8.68
C GLN A 22 -2.00 0.93 -9.40
N THR A 23 -2.95 1.32 -10.24
CA THR A 23 -2.89 2.61 -10.97
C THR A 23 -2.85 3.79 -10.00
N ARG A 24 -3.60 3.72 -8.90
CA ARG A 24 -3.70 4.81 -7.91
C ARG A 24 -2.45 4.89 -7.04
N LEU A 25 -1.88 3.76 -6.65
CA LEU A 25 -0.59 3.67 -5.95
C LEU A 25 0.53 4.28 -6.81
N GLY A 26 0.65 3.89 -8.08
CA GLY A 26 1.66 4.43 -9.00
C GLY A 26 1.52 5.95 -9.19
N HIS A 27 0.28 6.44 -9.31
CA HIS A 27 0.02 7.88 -9.41
C HIS A 27 0.40 8.66 -8.14
N LEU A 28 0.14 8.12 -6.94
CA LEU A 28 0.56 8.75 -5.68
C LEU A 28 2.08 8.70 -5.50
N ALA A 29 2.73 7.56 -5.78
CA ALA A 29 4.18 7.43 -5.74
C ALA A 29 4.86 8.44 -6.68
N GLY A 30 4.34 8.60 -7.90
CA GLY A 30 4.81 9.61 -8.85
C GLY A 30 4.63 11.06 -8.34
N LYS A 31 3.50 11.35 -7.66
CA LYS A 31 3.26 12.66 -7.05
C LYS A 31 4.22 12.95 -5.88
N ILE A 32 4.45 11.96 -5.02
CA ILE A 32 5.41 12.05 -3.91
C ILE A 32 6.79 12.37 -4.49
N ARG A 33 7.30 11.56 -5.42
CA ARG A 33 8.59 11.78 -6.09
C ARG A 33 8.71 13.14 -6.76
N ARG A 34 7.64 13.63 -7.40
CA ARG A 34 7.61 14.95 -8.05
C ARG A 34 7.68 16.10 -7.05
N ILE A 35 6.96 15.99 -5.94
CA ILE A 35 7.04 16.98 -4.86
C ILE A 35 8.41 16.92 -4.23
N GLU A 36 9.00 15.73 -4.09
CA GLU A 36 10.33 15.53 -3.56
C GLU A 36 11.43 16.14 -4.46
N SER A 37 11.28 16.03 -5.78
CA SER A 37 12.25 16.53 -6.74
C SER A 37 12.14 18.04 -7.02
N THR A 38 11.09 18.72 -6.55
CA THR A 38 10.87 20.15 -6.82
C THR A 38 11.40 21.02 -5.65
N PRO A 39 12.48 21.79 -5.85
CA PRO A 39 12.94 22.76 -4.85
C PRO A 39 11.94 23.92 -4.73
N HIS A 40 11.72 24.44 -3.51
CA HIS A 40 10.89 25.63 -3.21
C HIS A 40 9.35 25.49 -3.25
N VAL A 41 8.80 24.29 -3.07
CA VAL A 41 7.35 24.15 -2.85
C VAL A 41 6.97 24.61 -1.43
N TYR A 42 6.14 25.65 -1.32
CA TYR A 42 5.58 26.08 -0.03
C TYR A 42 4.78 24.95 0.62
N ALA A 43 4.84 24.81 1.96
CA ALA A 43 4.17 23.75 2.72
C ALA A 43 4.49 22.31 2.22
N ARG A 44 5.68 22.09 1.65
CA ARG A 44 6.13 20.78 1.15
C ARG A 44 5.97 19.68 2.18
N ALA A 45 6.41 19.89 3.42
CA ALA A 45 6.32 18.90 4.48
C ALA A 45 4.86 18.45 4.72
N HIS A 46 3.93 19.39 4.86
CA HIS A 46 2.52 19.09 5.06
C HIS A 46 1.88 18.38 3.86
N ARG A 47 2.24 18.80 2.64
CA ARG A 47 1.77 18.14 1.41
C ARG A 47 2.30 16.71 1.28
N LEU A 48 3.57 16.51 1.65
CA LEU A 48 4.21 15.20 1.65
C LEU A 48 3.53 14.29 2.67
N MET A 49 3.35 14.75 3.92
CA MET A 49 2.66 14.01 4.97
C MET A 49 1.24 13.58 4.57
N ALA A 50 0.47 14.47 3.93
CA ALA A 50 -0.88 14.15 3.48
C ALA A 50 -0.89 13.11 2.33
N LEU A 51 0.10 13.15 1.45
CA LEU A 51 0.23 12.19 0.35
C LEU A 51 0.75 10.84 0.83
N GLU A 52 1.69 10.83 1.77
CA GLU A 52 2.17 9.62 2.44
C GLU A 52 1.01 8.93 3.19
N ALA A 53 0.22 9.68 3.97
CA ALA A 53 -0.95 9.13 4.63
C ALA A 53 -1.94 8.51 3.63
N ALA A 54 -2.22 9.20 2.53
CA ALA A 54 -3.10 8.68 1.47
C ALA A 54 -2.51 7.46 0.75
N TYR A 55 -1.19 7.36 0.65
CA TYR A 55 -0.51 6.20 0.08
C TYR A 55 -0.62 4.99 1.03
N ASP A 56 -0.40 5.22 2.32
CA ASP A 56 -0.51 4.20 3.37
C ASP A 56 -1.94 3.65 3.49
N ASP A 57 -2.95 4.50 3.32
CA ASP A 57 -4.37 4.08 3.29
C ASP A 57 -4.67 3.17 2.09
N LEU A 58 -4.06 3.45 0.93
CA LEU A 58 -4.22 2.62 -0.27
C LEU A 58 -3.43 1.31 -0.17
N LEU A 59 -2.27 1.31 0.46
CA LEU A 59 -1.52 0.08 0.76
C LEU A 59 -2.33 -0.84 1.66
N ASP A 60 -2.98 -0.30 2.70
CA ASP A 60 -3.88 -1.06 3.56
C ASP A 60 -5.04 -1.67 2.78
N GLU A 61 -5.63 -0.92 1.85
CA GLU A 61 -6.72 -1.41 1.01
C GLU A 61 -6.24 -2.51 0.06
N ALA A 62 -5.06 -2.37 -0.53
CA ALA A 62 -4.43 -3.40 -1.35
C ALA A 62 -4.12 -4.67 -0.54
N CYS A 63 -3.59 -4.51 0.67
CA CYS A 63 -3.35 -5.62 1.60
C CYS A 63 -4.65 -6.33 2.01
N ARG A 64 -5.73 -5.58 2.29
CA ARG A 64 -7.06 -6.14 2.53
C ARG A 64 -7.57 -6.93 1.32
N LEU A 65 -7.45 -6.36 0.12
CA LEU A 65 -7.89 -6.96 -1.13
C LEU A 65 -7.09 -8.23 -1.47
N ALA A 66 -5.79 -8.22 -1.20
CA ALA A 66 -4.88 -9.36 -1.37
C ALA A 66 -5.01 -10.43 -0.26
N GLY A 67 -5.89 -10.21 0.73
CA GLY A 67 -6.09 -11.16 1.82
C GLY A 67 -4.95 -11.26 2.81
N CYS A 68 -4.05 -10.27 2.80
CA CYS A 68 -2.96 -10.12 3.76
C CYS A 68 -3.16 -8.80 4.52
N PRO A 69 -4.19 -8.70 5.38
CA PRO A 69 -4.33 -7.51 6.21
C PRO A 69 -3.06 -7.37 7.04
N GLY A 70 -2.24 -6.37 6.70
CA GLY A 70 -1.18 -5.92 7.58
C GLY A 70 -1.78 -5.59 8.93
N GLU A 71 -1.02 -5.71 10.01
CA GLU A 71 -1.51 -5.37 11.35
C GLU A 71 -1.92 -3.89 11.35
N ALA A 72 -3.21 -3.61 11.12
CA ALA A 72 -3.74 -2.26 10.90
C ALA A 72 -3.46 -1.34 12.11
N GLU A 73 -3.31 -1.95 13.29
CA GLU A 73 -3.00 -1.27 14.56
C GLU A 73 -1.49 -1.06 14.80
N GLN A 74 -0.61 -1.61 13.97
CA GLN A 74 0.82 -1.37 14.11
C GLN A 74 1.17 0.06 13.71
N LYS A 75 1.95 0.73 14.57
CA LYS A 75 2.46 2.09 14.37
C LYS A 75 3.03 2.22 12.96
N ARG A 76 2.44 3.09 12.12
CA ARG A 76 2.89 3.34 10.75
C ARG A 76 4.39 3.67 10.76
N SER A 77 5.17 2.82 10.11
CA SER A 77 6.62 2.91 10.03
C SER A 77 7.04 2.64 8.59
N GLU A 78 8.15 3.23 8.15
CA GLU A 78 8.76 2.93 6.85
C GLU A 78 8.95 1.42 6.65
N GLU A 79 9.37 0.71 7.70
CA GLU A 79 9.52 -0.74 7.68
C GLU A 79 8.18 -1.46 7.39
N LYS A 80 7.08 -1.03 8.02
CA LYS A 80 5.76 -1.63 7.81
C LYS A 80 5.30 -1.45 6.37
N ARG A 81 5.46 -0.23 5.83
CA ARG A 81 5.12 0.09 4.43
C ARG A 81 5.93 -0.77 3.47
N TRP A 82 7.25 -0.87 3.71
CA TRP A 82 8.11 -1.72 2.91
C TRP A 82 7.69 -3.19 2.94
N GLN A 83 7.31 -3.74 4.10
CA GLN A 83 6.81 -5.11 4.19
C GLN A 83 5.48 -5.30 3.41
N GLU A 84 4.54 -4.35 3.54
CA GLU A 84 3.27 -4.37 2.81
C GLU A 84 3.50 -4.32 1.28
N GLU A 85 4.40 -3.44 0.83
CA GLU A 85 4.79 -3.33 -0.58
C GLU A 85 5.44 -4.62 -1.10
N GLN A 86 6.34 -5.23 -0.32
CA GLN A 86 7.02 -6.47 -0.69
C GLN A 86 6.05 -7.65 -0.75
N GLU A 87 5.10 -7.74 0.19
CA GLU A 87 4.06 -8.76 0.22
C GLU A 87 3.11 -8.64 -0.98
N LEU A 88 2.79 -7.41 -1.40
CA LEU A 88 2.01 -7.16 -2.62
C LEU A 88 2.82 -7.54 -3.88
N ALA A 89 4.09 -7.14 -3.95
CA ALA A 89 4.97 -7.50 -5.06
C ALA A 89 5.17 -9.02 -5.18
N ALA A 90 5.32 -9.73 -4.07
CA ALA A 90 5.43 -11.19 -4.04
C ALA A 90 4.15 -11.89 -4.55
N ARG A 91 2.99 -11.24 -4.43
CA ARG A 91 1.71 -11.69 -4.98
C ARG A 91 1.50 -11.28 -6.44
N GLY A 92 2.51 -10.69 -7.08
CA GLY A 92 2.47 -10.28 -8.47
C GLY A 92 1.85 -8.90 -8.71
N TRP A 93 1.70 -8.09 -7.66
CA TRP A 93 1.23 -6.72 -7.81
C TRP A 93 2.36 -5.81 -8.25
N SER A 94 2.07 -4.87 -9.15
CA SER A 94 3.04 -3.89 -9.65
C SER A 94 2.36 -2.54 -9.83
N TRP A 95 3.05 -1.45 -9.48
CA TRP A 95 2.58 -0.08 -9.68
C TRP A 95 3.72 0.88 -10.04
#